data_AF-A0A327ZS84-F1
#
_entry.id   AF-A0A327ZS84-F1
#
_cell.length_a   1.000
_cell.length_b   1.000
_cell.length_c   1.000
_cell.angle_alpha   90.00
_cell.angle_beta   90.00
_cell.angle_gamma   90.00
#
_symmetry.space_group_name_H-M   'P 1'
#
loop_
_entity.id
_entity.type
_entity.pdbx_description
1 polymer ?
#
loop_
_entity_poly.entity_id
_entity_poly.type
_entity_poly.pdbx_seq_one_letter_code
_entity_poly.pdbx_strand_id
1 'polypeptide(L)'
;MKNFINKKGYLTHFSDSIQPSKEVVSYNKVQLTGLFLGPLLFILFQFFIQPAGIEGPARFVLAATLWIATWWITEPIPIAVTSLLPLVLFPIGQIMDAGKVAANYGNDIIFLFMGGFILAIAMEQWNLHTRIALNIINKVGTTTSKIILGFMMATGVMSMFVSNTAAVMIMIPIGLALIAEAEVLSANQVNENLRKFEKTLVLAIGYAGTIGGMGTLIGTPPLILLAGQMKELFGFEIGFGQWMLVGVPSVIILLLITWLYLHNFAFKSDMTELPGGKEVIERELNKLGKTTREEKIILVIFILAATLWIVRGFFFSNIPALKLIQDGTIAMFISILLFMIPTKRKSGRLLDWSVAKEIPWGVLLLFGGGLALANAITTSKLDAWLSDQLILLKGMPVLLIIAVTALFVLFLTEITSNTATATMILPILAALALAINVHPLALMIPAAMGANCAFMLPVGTPPNAIVFGTGKISIREMATTGFWLNIIACVIIVIAVYLIVPYVFGIDISPFPAALK
;
A
#
# COMPACT_ATOMS: atom_id res chain seq x y z
N MET A 1 4.24 -39.06 13.53
CA MET A 1 2.95 -38.39 13.23
C MET A 1 2.02 -38.23 14.47
N LYS A 2 2.54 -38.01 15.68
CA LYS A 2 1.69 -37.86 16.91
C LYS A 2 2.08 -36.73 17.89
N ASN A 3 3.01 -35.83 17.54
CA ASN A 3 3.45 -34.75 18.43
C ASN A 3 3.12 -33.31 17.94
N PHE A 4 2.22 -33.14 16.97
CA PHE A 4 1.90 -31.81 16.39
C PHE A 4 0.62 -31.14 16.93
N ILE A 5 -0.06 -31.73 17.92
CA ILE A 5 -1.47 -31.35 18.22
C ILE A 5 -1.62 -30.43 19.45
N ASN A 6 -0.55 -30.06 20.17
CA ASN A 6 -0.71 -29.26 21.38
C ASN A 6 0.33 -28.14 21.51
N LYS A 7 0.12 -27.03 20.80
CA LYS A 7 0.71 -25.71 21.10
C LYS A 7 -0.08 -24.59 20.41
N LYS A 8 -0.11 -23.44 21.08
CA LYS A 8 -0.90 -22.21 20.85
C LYS A 8 -0.97 -21.78 19.37
N GLY A 9 -2.10 -21.13 19.01
CA GLY A 9 -2.37 -20.32 17.81
C GLY A 9 -1.48 -20.50 16.59
N TYR A 10 -2.06 -20.86 15.45
CA TYR A 10 -1.34 -21.07 14.18
C TYR A 10 -0.51 -19.84 13.68
N LEU A 11 -0.75 -18.63 14.21
CA LEU A 11 0.09 -17.45 13.98
C LEU A 11 1.42 -17.46 14.75
N THR A 12 1.50 -18.12 15.92
CA THR A 12 2.72 -18.08 16.74
C THR A 12 3.87 -18.87 16.16
N HIS A 13 3.67 -19.87 15.30
CA HIS A 13 4.81 -20.65 14.79
C HIS A 13 5.64 -19.92 13.71
N PHE A 14 5.04 -18.99 12.98
CA PHE A 14 5.74 -18.11 12.03
C PHE A 14 6.04 -16.72 12.61
N SER A 15 5.25 -16.25 13.59
CA SER A 15 5.57 -15.07 14.38
C SER A 15 6.71 -15.31 15.37
N ASP A 16 6.89 -16.53 15.90
CA ASP A 16 8.02 -16.87 16.79
C ASP A 16 9.31 -17.14 15.99
N SER A 17 9.22 -17.55 14.72
CA SER A 17 10.39 -17.63 13.83
C SER A 17 10.86 -16.26 13.32
N ILE A 18 10.11 -15.20 13.62
CA ILE A 18 10.48 -13.80 13.38
C ILE A 18 10.19 -12.99 14.66
N GLN A 19 10.52 -13.54 15.83
CA GLN A 19 11.05 -12.64 16.84
C GLN A 19 12.38 -12.14 16.26
N PRO A 20 12.59 -10.83 16.05
CA PRO A 20 13.92 -10.37 15.69
C PRO A 20 14.84 -10.94 16.75
N SER A 21 15.84 -11.71 16.34
CA SER A 21 16.92 -12.06 17.24
C SER A 21 17.33 -10.75 17.91
N LYS A 22 17.55 -10.77 19.22
CA LYS A 22 18.20 -9.65 19.94
C LYS A 22 19.66 -9.44 19.46
N GLU A 23 19.97 -9.82 18.24
CA GLU A 23 21.23 -9.53 17.59
C GLU A 23 21.16 -8.08 17.12
N VAL A 24 22.07 -7.28 17.65
CA VAL A 24 22.34 -5.95 17.12
C VAL A 24 22.86 -6.16 15.70
N VAL A 25 21.97 -6.04 14.71
CA VAL A 25 22.33 -6.17 13.29
C VAL A 25 23.30 -5.04 12.98
N SER A 26 24.53 -5.38 12.58
CA SER A 26 25.51 -4.40 12.12
C SER A 26 25.02 -3.74 10.83
N TYR A 27 25.30 -2.45 10.67
CA TYR A 27 24.95 -1.71 9.45
C TYR A 27 25.46 -2.44 8.21
N ASN A 28 24.58 -2.71 7.25
CA ASN A 28 25.02 -3.16 5.93
C ASN A 28 25.77 -2.01 5.21
N LYS A 29 26.49 -2.31 4.13
CA LYS A 29 27.29 -1.28 3.42
C LYS A 29 26.44 -0.09 2.92
N VAL A 30 25.21 -0.33 2.49
CA VAL A 30 24.29 0.70 1.98
C VAL A 30 23.83 1.60 3.13
N GLN A 31 23.41 1.01 4.23
CA GLN A 31 23.00 1.70 5.45
C GLN A 31 24.15 2.50 6.04
N LEU A 32 25.35 1.93 6.14
CA LEU A 32 26.52 2.64 6.65
C LEU A 32 26.87 3.84 5.77
N THR A 33 26.84 3.66 4.44
CA THR A 33 27.09 4.75 3.49
C THR A 33 26.02 5.84 3.65
N GLY A 34 24.74 5.45 3.71
CA GLY A 34 23.60 6.34 3.89
C GLY A 34 23.65 7.17 5.17
N LEU A 35 24.10 6.53 6.28
CA LEU A 35 24.22 7.18 7.59
C LEU A 35 25.07 8.44 7.53
N PHE A 36 26.21 8.38 6.82
CA PHE A 36 27.10 9.53 6.64
C PHE A 36 26.73 10.40 5.43
N LEU A 37 26.24 9.79 4.35
CA LEU A 37 25.90 10.48 3.12
C LEU A 37 24.77 11.51 3.32
N GLY A 38 23.74 11.19 4.09
CA GLY A 38 22.62 12.12 4.35
C GLY A 38 23.07 13.46 4.98
N PRO A 39 23.69 13.45 6.17
CA PRO A 39 24.24 14.65 6.79
C PRO A 39 25.31 15.34 5.94
N LEU A 40 26.13 14.57 5.21
CA LEU A 40 27.14 15.13 4.31
C LEU A 40 26.49 15.92 3.17
N LEU A 41 25.46 15.37 2.52
CA LEU A 41 24.71 16.07 1.47
C LEU A 41 24.03 17.33 2.00
N PHE A 42 23.50 17.29 3.24
CA PHE A 42 22.96 18.47 3.89
C PHE A 42 24.03 19.58 4.02
N ILE A 43 25.20 19.25 4.56
CA ILE A 43 26.30 20.20 4.75
C ILE A 43 26.79 20.72 3.38
N LEU A 44 26.95 19.84 2.40
CA LEU A 44 27.40 20.21 1.06
C LEU A 44 26.43 21.19 0.39
N PHE A 45 25.13 20.91 0.36
CA PHE A 45 24.14 21.81 -0.27
C PHE A 45 23.86 23.07 0.54
N GLN A 46 24.01 23.03 1.86
CA GLN A 46 23.77 24.21 2.67
C GLN A 46 24.93 25.21 2.61
N PHE A 47 26.17 24.74 2.52
CA PHE A 47 27.36 25.60 2.64
C PHE A 47 28.22 25.70 1.37
N PHE A 48 28.29 24.65 0.54
CA PHE A 48 29.25 24.56 -0.56
C PHE A 48 28.61 24.60 -1.96
N ILE A 49 27.46 23.96 -2.15
CA ILE A 49 26.75 23.87 -3.42
C ILE A 49 25.55 24.81 -3.34
N GLN A 50 25.63 25.94 -4.05
CA GLN A 50 24.54 26.92 -4.12
C GLN A 50 23.99 26.96 -5.54
N PRO A 51 22.94 26.19 -5.86
CA PRO A 51 22.27 26.29 -7.14
C PRO A 51 21.86 27.73 -7.46
N ALA A 52 22.00 28.15 -8.71
CA ALA A 52 21.64 29.50 -9.11
C ALA A 52 20.14 29.76 -8.86
N GLY A 53 19.82 30.92 -8.28
CA GLY A 53 18.44 31.37 -8.04
C GLY A 53 17.72 30.76 -6.83
N ILE A 54 18.38 29.94 -6.00
CA ILE A 54 17.77 29.40 -4.79
C ILE A 54 17.92 30.33 -3.59
N GLU A 55 16.80 30.67 -2.93
CA GLU A 55 16.81 31.50 -1.71
C GLU A 55 17.30 30.70 -0.47
N GLY A 56 17.68 31.40 0.59
CA GLY A 56 18.18 30.79 1.83
C GLY A 56 17.25 29.73 2.45
N PRO A 57 15.94 30.04 2.66
CA PRO A 57 14.98 29.06 3.16
C PRO A 57 14.80 27.87 2.21
N ALA A 58 14.66 28.12 0.89
CA ALA A 58 14.53 27.07 -0.13
C ALA A 58 15.75 26.13 -0.14
N ARG A 59 16.95 26.70 0.00
CA ARG A 59 18.21 25.94 0.06
C ARG A 59 18.27 25.04 1.28
N PHE A 60 17.86 25.55 2.45
CA PHE A 60 17.82 24.74 3.67
C PHE A 60 16.86 23.57 3.52
N VAL A 61 15.66 23.80 2.98
CA VAL A 61 14.69 22.74 2.73
C VAL A 61 15.20 21.74 1.69
N LEU A 62 15.87 22.18 0.63
CA LEU A 62 16.51 21.28 -0.34
C LEU A 62 17.57 20.39 0.32
N ALA A 63 18.46 20.98 1.12
CA ALA A 63 19.48 20.26 1.86
C ALA A 63 18.86 19.25 2.86
N ALA A 64 17.82 19.66 3.60
CA ALA A 64 17.08 18.79 4.52
C ALA A 64 16.39 17.64 3.78
N THR A 65 15.78 17.94 2.63
CA THR A 65 15.14 16.95 1.75
C THR A 65 16.14 15.90 1.30
N LEU A 66 17.34 16.30 0.86
CA LEU A 66 18.39 15.37 0.43
C LEU A 66 18.82 14.43 1.56
N TRP A 67 18.95 14.94 2.78
CA TRP A 67 19.25 14.10 3.93
C TRP A 67 18.12 13.10 4.20
N ILE A 68 16.88 13.61 4.36
CA ILE A 68 15.71 12.77 4.67
C ILE A 68 15.51 11.70 3.59
N ALA A 69 15.57 12.08 2.31
CA ALA A 69 15.43 11.18 1.17
C ALA A 69 16.54 10.12 1.14
N THR A 70 17.79 10.51 1.37
CA THR A 70 18.91 9.56 1.45
C THR A 70 18.66 8.52 2.53
N TRP A 71 18.19 8.95 3.71
CA TRP A 71 17.90 8.04 4.82
C TRP A 71 16.63 7.21 4.62
N TRP A 72 15.62 7.70 3.90
CA TRP A 72 14.47 6.88 3.52
C TRP A 72 14.84 5.79 2.49
N ILE A 73 15.77 6.06 1.58
CA ILE A 73 16.20 5.09 0.57
C ILE A 73 17.18 4.08 1.16
N THR A 74 18.17 4.55 1.91
CA THR A 74 19.26 3.71 2.43
C THR A 74 18.94 3.05 3.77
N GLU A 75 17.85 3.48 4.41
CA GLU A 75 17.35 3.00 5.71
C GLU A 75 18.45 2.76 6.77
N PRO A 76 19.34 3.75 7.04
CA PRO A 76 20.38 3.59 8.05
C PRO A 76 19.78 3.45 9.45
N ILE A 77 18.67 4.13 9.69
CA ILE A 77 17.86 4.01 10.90
C ILE A 77 16.41 3.70 10.49
N PRO A 78 15.56 3.24 11.41
CA PRO A 78 14.16 2.94 11.07
C PRO A 78 13.47 4.13 10.41
N ILE A 79 12.72 3.86 9.33
CA ILE A 79 12.08 4.90 8.50
C ILE A 79 11.21 5.87 9.33
N ALA A 80 10.60 5.37 10.40
CA ALA A 80 9.82 6.15 11.36
C ALA A 80 10.66 7.23 12.05
N VAL A 81 11.90 6.90 12.44
CA VAL A 81 12.82 7.82 13.12
C VAL A 81 13.34 8.87 12.16
N THR A 82 13.71 8.47 10.93
CA THR A 82 14.04 9.43 9.85
C THR A 82 12.88 10.41 9.63
N SER A 83 11.64 9.93 9.73
CA SER A 83 10.44 10.75 9.56
C SER A 83 10.17 11.71 10.71
N LEU A 84 10.93 11.64 11.81
CA LEU A 84 10.90 12.65 12.88
C LEU A 84 11.91 13.79 12.63
N LEU A 85 12.83 13.66 11.66
CA LEU A 85 13.79 14.73 11.34
C LEU A 85 13.13 16.07 11.02
N PRO A 86 12.00 16.15 10.28
CA PRO A 86 11.28 17.41 10.06
C PRO A 86 10.99 18.21 11.34
N LEU A 87 10.60 17.53 12.44
CA LEU A 87 10.31 18.15 13.74
C LEU A 87 11.52 18.85 14.36
N VAL A 88 12.73 18.46 13.95
CA VAL A 88 14.00 19.02 14.43
C VAL A 88 14.53 20.04 13.42
N LEU A 89 14.62 19.64 12.14
CA LEU A 89 15.30 20.43 11.11
C LEU A 89 14.54 21.71 10.76
N PHE A 90 13.21 21.66 10.59
CA PHE A 90 12.47 22.84 10.09
C PHE A 90 12.35 23.97 11.11
N PRO A 91 12.19 23.71 12.43
CA PRO A 91 12.30 24.76 13.43
C PRO A 91 13.71 25.35 13.52
N ILE A 92 14.75 24.52 13.45
CA ILE A 92 16.16 24.98 13.46
C ILE A 92 16.46 25.86 12.24
N GLY A 93 15.98 25.47 11.06
CA GLY A 93 16.11 26.23 9.84
C GLY A 93 15.21 27.46 9.74
N GLN A 94 14.41 27.75 10.77
CA GLN A 94 13.40 28.83 10.80
C GLN A 94 12.43 28.77 9.61
N ILE A 95 12.16 27.56 9.11
CA ILE A 95 11.22 27.34 8.00
C ILE A 95 9.79 27.35 8.53
N MET A 96 9.57 26.70 9.67
CA MET A 96 8.26 26.60 10.32
C MET A 96 8.42 26.50 11.84
N ASP A 97 7.49 27.11 12.59
CA ASP A 97 7.42 26.97 14.04
C ASP A 97 7.15 25.51 14.44
N ALA A 98 7.70 25.07 15.58
CA ALA A 98 7.57 23.69 16.07
C ALA A 98 6.11 23.19 16.13
N GLY A 99 5.17 24.05 16.54
CA GLY A 99 3.74 23.72 16.57
C GLY A 99 3.14 23.46 15.19
N LYS A 100 3.54 24.23 14.16
CA LYS A 100 3.09 24.02 12.78
C LYS A 100 3.67 22.74 12.20
N VAL A 101 4.94 22.44 12.48
CA VAL A 101 5.54 21.17 12.05
C VAL A 101 4.84 20.00 12.72
N ALA A 102 4.58 20.07 14.03
CA ALA A 102 3.88 19.02 14.77
C ALA A 102 2.43 18.80 14.28
N ALA A 103 1.73 19.86 13.85
CA ALA A 103 0.37 19.74 13.33
C ALA A 103 0.26 18.80 12.11
N ASN A 104 1.32 18.68 11.31
CA ASN A 104 1.36 17.73 10.18
C ASN A 104 1.25 16.26 10.63
N TYR A 105 1.72 15.93 11.84
CA TYR A 105 1.62 14.57 12.43
C TYR A 105 0.25 14.31 13.07
N GLY A 106 -0.59 15.34 13.19
CA GLY A 106 -1.98 15.25 13.68
C GLY A 106 -3.02 15.42 12.57
N ASN A 107 -2.65 15.25 11.30
CA ASN A 107 -3.56 15.40 10.17
C ASN A 107 -4.68 14.33 10.20
N ASP A 108 -5.90 14.69 9.80
CA ASP A 108 -7.07 13.78 9.76
C ASP A 108 -6.78 12.47 9.01
N ILE A 109 -5.96 12.52 7.96
CA ILE A 109 -5.61 11.36 7.16
C ILE A 109 -4.79 10.32 7.95
N ILE A 110 -4.02 10.75 8.96
CA ILE A 110 -3.34 9.83 9.89
C ILE A 110 -4.37 9.12 10.76
N PHE A 111 -5.42 9.80 11.21
CA PHE A 111 -6.52 9.21 11.97
C PHE A 111 -7.39 8.27 11.13
N LEU A 112 -7.63 8.59 9.85
CA LEU A 112 -8.26 7.68 8.89
C LEU A 112 -7.53 6.35 8.85
N PHE A 113 -6.21 6.40 8.76
CA PHE A 113 -5.39 5.21 8.64
C PHE A 113 -5.28 4.43 9.94
N MET A 114 -5.12 5.13 11.07
CA MET A 114 -5.15 4.51 12.39
C MET A 114 -6.47 3.74 12.62
N GLY A 115 -7.61 4.34 12.27
CA GLY A 115 -8.90 3.65 12.40
C GLY A 115 -9.07 2.51 11.40
N GLY A 116 -8.52 2.64 10.19
CA GLY A 116 -8.41 1.55 9.22
C GLY A 116 -7.66 0.34 9.77
N PHE A 117 -6.49 0.56 10.39
CA PHE A 117 -5.71 -0.50 11.03
C PHE A 117 -6.45 -1.14 12.19
N ILE A 118 -7.11 -0.35 13.04
CA ILE A 118 -7.91 -0.89 14.16
C ILE A 118 -9.03 -1.79 13.63
N LEU A 119 -9.72 -1.37 12.56
CA LEU A 119 -10.77 -2.17 11.92
C LEU A 119 -10.19 -3.47 11.31
N ALA A 120 -9.06 -3.38 10.62
CA ALA A 120 -8.34 -4.52 10.06
C ALA A 120 -7.93 -5.54 11.14
N ILE A 121 -7.34 -5.07 12.24
CA ILE A 121 -6.94 -5.91 13.38
C ILE A 121 -8.17 -6.57 14.02
N ALA A 122 -9.31 -5.87 14.14
CA ALA A 122 -10.54 -6.50 14.61
C ALA A 122 -10.99 -7.64 13.68
N MET A 123 -10.97 -7.43 12.36
CA MET A 123 -11.29 -8.49 11.39
C MET A 123 -10.32 -9.67 11.51
N GLU A 124 -9.05 -9.40 11.82
CA GLU A 124 -8.01 -10.40 12.05
C GLU A 124 -8.27 -11.25 13.29
N GLN A 125 -8.40 -10.61 14.45
CA GLN A 125 -8.56 -11.28 15.75
C GLN A 125 -9.77 -12.21 15.82
N TRP A 126 -10.80 -11.93 15.03
CA TRP A 126 -12.03 -12.71 14.98
C TRP A 126 -12.13 -13.65 13.77
N ASN A 127 -11.05 -13.80 12.98
CA ASN A 127 -10.98 -14.67 11.79
C ASN A 127 -12.07 -14.39 10.73
N LEU A 128 -12.69 -13.20 10.77
CA LEU A 128 -13.72 -12.82 9.79
C LEU A 128 -13.10 -12.80 8.38
N HIS A 129 -11.89 -12.25 8.28
CA HIS A 129 -11.13 -12.18 7.05
C HIS A 129 -10.89 -13.56 6.40
N THR A 130 -10.44 -14.56 7.17
CA THR A 130 -10.21 -15.93 6.68
C THR A 130 -11.51 -16.55 6.18
N ARG A 131 -12.61 -16.33 6.90
CA ARG A 131 -13.94 -16.83 6.49
C ARG A 131 -14.39 -16.21 5.18
N ILE A 132 -14.20 -14.90 4.99
CA ILE A 132 -14.52 -14.21 3.74
C ILE A 132 -13.68 -14.79 2.60
N ALA A 133 -12.37 -14.92 2.79
CA ALA A 133 -11.46 -15.45 1.77
C ALA A 133 -11.83 -16.87 1.32
N LEU A 134 -12.02 -17.81 2.26
CA LEU A 134 -12.39 -19.19 1.93
C LEU A 134 -13.77 -19.29 1.27
N ASN A 135 -14.73 -18.46 1.69
CA ASN A 135 -16.05 -18.41 1.04
C ASN A 135 -15.98 -17.88 -0.39
N ILE A 136 -15.08 -16.93 -0.68
CA ILE A 136 -14.84 -16.46 -2.06
C ILE A 136 -14.29 -17.63 -2.87
N ILE A 137 -13.22 -18.28 -2.43
CA ILE A 137 -12.59 -19.39 -3.16
C ILE A 137 -13.60 -20.52 -3.41
N ASN A 138 -14.36 -20.92 -2.39
CA ASN A 138 -15.35 -22.00 -2.50
C ASN A 138 -16.45 -21.70 -3.54
N LYS A 139 -16.82 -20.43 -3.74
CA LYS A 139 -17.87 -20.04 -4.70
C LYS A 139 -17.39 -19.98 -6.15
N VAL A 140 -16.11 -19.75 -6.40
CA VAL A 140 -15.59 -19.51 -7.76
C VAL A 140 -15.52 -20.80 -8.57
N GLY A 141 -15.13 -21.91 -7.92
CA GLY A 141 -15.13 -23.26 -8.50
C GLY A 141 -13.82 -24.01 -8.29
N THR A 142 -13.75 -25.21 -8.89
CA THR A 142 -12.74 -26.23 -8.57
C THR A 142 -11.73 -26.50 -9.68
N THR A 143 -11.88 -25.89 -10.86
CA THR A 143 -10.86 -26.02 -11.93
C THR A 143 -9.60 -25.24 -11.53
N THR A 144 -8.43 -25.64 -12.01
CA THR A 144 -7.15 -24.99 -11.69
C THR A 144 -7.18 -23.48 -11.95
N SER A 145 -7.72 -23.08 -13.11
CA SER A 145 -7.90 -21.68 -13.50
C SER A 145 -8.82 -20.91 -12.53
N LYS A 146 -9.95 -21.51 -12.13
CA LYS A 146 -10.92 -20.93 -11.19
C LYS A 146 -10.36 -20.86 -9.78
N ILE A 147 -9.55 -21.84 -9.36
CA ILE A 147 -8.85 -21.81 -8.08
C ILE A 147 -7.88 -20.64 -8.05
N ILE A 148 -7.03 -20.47 -9.07
CA ILE A 148 -6.11 -19.33 -9.15
C ILE A 148 -6.89 -18.02 -9.07
N LEU A 149 -7.96 -17.87 -9.87
CA LEU A 149 -8.81 -16.68 -9.83
C LEU A 149 -9.44 -16.46 -8.45
N GLY A 150 -9.94 -17.52 -7.79
CA GLY A 150 -10.53 -17.45 -6.46
C GLY A 150 -9.53 -16.98 -5.40
N PHE A 151 -8.30 -17.50 -5.45
CA PHE A 151 -7.19 -17.05 -4.59
C PHE A 151 -6.81 -15.59 -4.89
N MET A 152 -6.71 -15.19 -6.15
CA MET A 152 -6.41 -13.81 -6.52
C MET A 152 -7.50 -12.84 -6.07
N MET A 153 -8.78 -13.17 -6.29
CA MET A 153 -9.89 -12.32 -5.85
C MET A 153 -9.95 -12.23 -4.33
N ALA A 154 -9.82 -13.35 -3.63
CA ALA A 154 -9.78 -13.35 -2.17
C ALA A 154 -8.60 -12.52 -1.64
N THR A 155 -7.39 -12.73 -2.17
CA THR A 155 -6.19 -11.99 -1.74
C THR A 155 -6.31 -10.49 -2.06
N GLY A 156 -6.82 -10.14 -3.25
CA GLY A 156 -7.00 -8.76 -3.68
C GLY A 156 -8.02 -8.02 -2.81
N VAL A 157 -9.18 -8.63 -2.53
CA VAL A 157 -10.19 -8.06 -1.62
C VAL A 157 -9.62 -7.92 -0.21
N MET A 158 -8.86 -8.91 0.26
CA MET A 158 -8.23 -8.84 1.58
C MET A 158 -7.22 -7.70 1.67
N SER A 159 -6.43 -7.51 0.62
CA SER A 159 -5.41 -6.47 0.56
C SER A 159 -6.00 -5.05 0.54
N MET A 160 -7.20 -4.87 -0.04
CA MET A 160 -7.91 -3.58 -0.03
C MET A 160 -8.18 -3.03 1.37
N PHE A 161 -8.25 -3.87 2.42
CA PHE A 161 -8.73 -3.45 3.74
C PHE A 161 -7.81 -3.80 4.91
N VAL A 162 -6.86 -4.71 4.73
CA VAL A 162 -5.94 -5.13 5.82
C VAL A 162 -4.54 -4.57 5.57
N SER A 163 -3.76 -5.26 4.76
CA SER A 163 -2.50 -4.80 4.19
C SER A 163 -2.06 -5.82 3.13
N ASN A 164 -1.27 -5.38 2.16
CA ASN A 164 -0.71 -6.25 1.13
C ASN A 164 0.00 -7.47 1.77
N THR A 165 0.84 -7.22 2.78
CA THR A 165 1.65 -8.25 3.44
C THR A 165 0.78 -9.24 4.21
N ALA A 166 -0.16 -8.77 5.03
CA ALA A 166 -1.03 -9.65 5.81
C ALA A 166 -1.89 -10.53 4.89
N ALA A 167 -2.48 -9.95 3.84
CA ALA A 167 -3.28 -10.70 2.87
C ALA A 167 -2.49 -11.87 2.26
N VAL A 168 -1.24 -11.63 1.84
CA VAL A 168 -0.38 -12.68 1.28
C VAL A 168 0.04 -13.69 2.34
N MET A 169 0.41 -13.26 3.55
CA MET A 169 0.78 -14.17 4.65
C MET A 169 -0.34 -15.14 5.02
N ILE A 170 -1.60 -14.71 4.96
CA ILE A 170 -2.76 -15.56 5.25
C ILE A 170 -3.00 -16.56 4.12
N MET A 171 -2.88 -16.11 2.87
CA MET A 171 -3.26 -16.88 1.70
C MET A 171 -2.21 -17.90 1.27
N ILE A 172 -0.92 -17.63 1.50
CA ILE A 172 0.18 -18.52 1.11
C ILE A 172 0.11 -19.88 1.82
N PRO A 173 -0.04 -19.99 3.16
CA PRO A 173 -0.18 -21.28 3.83
C PRO A 173 -1.39 -22.08 3.33
N ILE A 174 -2.50 -21.42 3.04
CA ILE A 174 -3.71 -22.07 2.49
C ILE A 174 -3.43 -22.60 1.08
N GLY A 175 -2.76 -21.81 0.23
CA GLY A 175 -2.34 -22.23 -1.10
C GLY A 175 -1.33 -23.39 -1.06
N LEU A 176 -0.38 -23.37 -0.12
CA LEU A 176 0.58 -24.45 0.07
C LEU A 176 -0.07 -25.73 0.60
N ALA A 177 -1.06 -25.63 1.49
CA ALA A 177 -1.84 -26.79 1.95
C ALA A 177 -2.63 -27.43 0.81
N LEU A 178 -3.16 -26.61 -0.11
CA LEU A 178 -3.84 -27.08 -1.32
C LEU A 178 -2.88 -27.81 -2.26
N ILE A 179 -1.69 -27.25 -2.49
CA ILE A 179 -0.62 -27.85 -3.29
C ILE A 179 -0.20 -29.21 -2.70
N ALA A 180 0.06 -29.27 -1.39
CA ALA A 180 0.51 -30.47 -0.73
C ALA A 180 -0.51 -31.62 -0.80
N GLU A 181 -1.81 -31.32 -0.68
CA GLU A 181 -2.85 -32.34 -0.85
C GLU A 181 -2.88 -32.87 -2.30
N ALA A 182 -2.78 -31.97 -3.28
CA ALA A 182 -2.73 -32.37 -4.69
C ALA A 182 -1.50 -33.24 -5.01
N GLU A 183 -0.34 -32.94 -4.42
CA GLU A 183 0.89 -33.77 -4.53
C GLU A 183 0.66 -35.20 -4.01
N VAL A 184 0.02 -35.35 -2.85
CA VAL A 184 -0.27 -36.66 -2.23
C VAL A 184 -1.24 -37.48 -3.10
N LEU A 185 -2.29 -36.84 -3.62
CA LEU A 185 -3.31 -37.49 -4.44
C LEU A 185 -2.83 -37.83 -5.86
N SER A 186 -1.73 -37.21 -6.34
CA SER A 186 -1.20 -37.42 -7.70
C SER A 186 -0.26 -38.64 -7.84
N ALA A 187 -0.19 -39.54 -6.85
CA ALA A 187 0.42 -40.88 -6.93
C ALA A 187 1.73 -40.99 -7.74
N ASN A 188 2.77 -40.22 -7.37
CA ASN A 188 4.15 -40.32 -7.89
C ASN A 188 4.40 -40.00 -9.38
N GLN A 189 3.44 -39.46 -10.14
CA GLN A 189 3.79 -38.65 -11.31
C GLN A 189 3.84 -37.19 -10.88
N VAL A 190 5.01 -36.73 -10.42
CA VAL A 190 5.29 -35.30 -10.26
C VAL A 190 5.28 -34.68 -11.65
N ASN A 191 4.07 -34.36 -12.07
CA ASN A 191 3.75 -33.89 -13.39
C ASN A 191 4.29 -32.47 -13.49
N GLU A 192 5.02 -32.16 -14.56
CA GLU A 192 5.53 -30.82 -14.83
C GLU A 192 4.42 -29.76 -14.70
N ASN A 193 3.18 -30.16 -15.02
CA ASN A 193 1.96 -29.39 -14.87
C ASN A 193 1.61 -28.98 -13.43
N LEU A 194 1.89 -29.84 -12.42
CA LEU A 194 1.65 -29.50 -11.01
C LEU A 194 2.67 -28.45 -10.54
N ARG A 195 3.95 -28.62 -10.89
CA ARG A 195 5.00 -27.62 -10.60
C ARG A 195 4.71 -26.27 -11.24
N LYS A 196 4.19 -26.25 -12.47
CA LYS A 196 3.75 -25.01 -13.13
C LYS A 196 2.60 -24.38 -12.36
N PHE A 197 1.58 -25.17 -12.00
CA PHE A 197 0.45 -24.69 -11.19
C PHE A 197 0.89 -24.11 -9.84
N GLU A 198 1.82 -24.75 -9.13
CA GLU A 198 2.38 -24.26 -7.87
C GLU A 198 3.00 -22.87 -8.01
N LYS A 199 3.84 -22.69 -9.03
CA LYS A 199 4.47 -21.40 -9.35
C LYS A 199 3.41 -20.34 -9.66
N THR A 200 2.42 -20.70 -10.48
CA THR A 200 1.31 -19.81 -10.85
C THR A 200 0.54 -19.38 -9.61
N LEU A 201 0.15 -20.32 -8.74
CA LEU A 201 -0.67 -20.02 -7.57
C LEU A 201 0.07 -19.12 -6.58
N VAL A 202 1.35 -19.41 -6.30
CA VAL A 202 2.15 -18.65 -5.34
C VAL A 202 2.42 -17.22 -5.86
N LEU A 203 2.76 -17.05 -7.16
CA LEU A 203 2.87 -15.71 -7.76
C LEU A 203 1.53 -14.97 -7.82
N ALA A 204 0.46 -15.68 -8.17
CA ALA A 204 -0.88 -15.10 -8.26
C ALA A 204 -1.33 -14.50 -6.92
N ILE A 205 -1.08 -15.21 -5.81
CA ILE A 205 -1.34 -14.69 -4.46
C ILE A 205 -0.51 -13.44 -4.20
N GLY A 206 0.81 -13.48 -4.45
CA GLY A 206 1.70 -12.32 -4.28
C GLY A 206 1.25 -11.08 -5.02
N TYR A 207 1.08 -11.21 -6.34
CA TYR A 207 0.68 -10.12 -7.20
C TYR A 207 -0.73 -9.62 -6.87
N ALA A 208 -1.67 -10.50 -6.54
CA ALA A 208 -3.00 -10.07 -6.11
C ALA A 208 -2.97 -9.27 -4.81
N GLY A 209 -2.09 -9.62 -3.87
CA GLY A 209 -1.86 -8.83 -2.66
C GLY A 209 -1.40 -7.42 -2.99
N THR A 210 -0.41 -7.28 -3.87
CA THR A 210 0.07 -5.96 -4.29
C THR A 210 -0.99 -5.19 -5.08
N ILE A 211 -1.63 -5.80 -6.08
CA ILE A 211 -2.67 -5.18 -6.91
C ILE A 211 -3.84 -4.71 -6.05
N GLY A 212 -4.34 -5.56 -5.15
CA GLY A 212 -5.48 -5.27 -4.29
C GLY A 212 -5.32 -4.02 -3.43
N GLY A 213 -4.10 -3.73 -2.98
CA GLY A 213 -3.78 -2.57 -2.15
C GLY A 213 -4.11 -1.23 -2.81
N MET A 214 -4.23 -1.18 -4.15
CA MET A 214 -4.61 0.04 -4.87
C MET A 214 -6.11 0.35 -4.81
N GLY A 215 -6.94 -0.60 -4.39
CA GLY A 215 -8.40 -0.51 -4.50
C GLY A 215 -9.02 0.55 -3.59
N THR A 216 -8.44 0.79 -2.41
CA THR A 216 -8.92 1.78 -1.44
C THR A 216 -7.77 2.64 -0.93
N LEU A 217 -8.08 3.81 -0.36
CA LEU A 217 -7.05 4.64 0.27
C LEU A 217 -6.38 3.94 1.46
N ILE A 218 -7.09 3.03 2.14
CA ILE A 218 -6.56 2.35 3.33
C ILE A 218 -5.64 1.17 2.95
N GLY A 219 -5.72 0.68 1.71
CA GLY A 219 -5.02 -0.54 1.27
C GLY A 219 -3.50 -0.44 1.27
N THR A 220 -2.93 0.74 0.93
CA THR A 220 -1.48 0.89 0.82
C THR A 220 -0.96 2.29 1.18
N PRO A 221 0.22 2.40 1.84
CA PRO A 221 0.79 3.67 2.27
C PRO A 221 0.91 4.79 1.19
N PRO A 222 1.34 4.52 -0.05
CA PRO A 222 1.46 5.53 -1.11
C PRO A 222 0.18 6.31 -1.42
N LEU A 223 -0.99 5.67 -1.36
CA LEU A 223 -2.26 6.31 -1.73
C LEU A 223 -2.74 7.32 -0.70
N ILE A 224 -2.37 7.12 0.56
CA ILE A 224 -2.69 8.03 1.67
C ILE A 224 -1.78 9.24 1.59
N LEU A 225 -0.50 9.02 1.28
CA LEU A 225 0.45 10.10 1.07
C LEU A 225 -0.02 11.01 -0.06
N LEU A 226 -0.53 10.42 -1.14
CA LEU A 226 -1.22 11.13 -2.22
C LEU A 226 -2.40 11.95 -1.68
N ALA A 227 -3.35 11.33 -0.98
CA ALA A 227 -4.53 12.04 -0.45
C ALA A 227 -4.16 13.15 0.54
N GLY A 228 -3.16 12.89 1.38
CA GLY A 228 -2.62 13.79 2.39
C GLY A 228 -1.98 15.01 1.78
N GLN A 229 -1.06 14.79 0.83
CA GLN A 229 -0.35 15.87 0.18
C GLN A 229 -1.26 16.67 -0.74
N MET A 230 -2.23 16.05 -1.43
CA MET A 230 -3.21 16.80 -2.22
C MET A 230 -4.03 17.78 -1.36
N LYS A 231 -4.42 17.34 -0.16
CA LYS A 231 -5.15 18.19 0.80
C LYS A 231 -4.25 19.27 1.38
N GLU A 232 -3.03 18.94 1.79
CA GLU A 232 -2.10 19.87 2.44
C GLU A 232 -1.56 20.93 1.46
N LEU A 233 -1.19 20.52 0.25
CA LEU A 233 -0.55 21.39 -0.74
C LEU A 233 -1.56 22.20 -1.55
N PHE A 234 -2.71 21.60 -1.90
CA PHE A 234 -3.66 22.20 -2.85
C PHE A 234 -5.05 22.40 -2.27
N GLY A 235 -5.30 22.03 -1.01
CA GLY A 235 -6.64 22.05 -0.42
C GLY A 235 -7.62 21.07 -1.10
N PHE A 236 -7.12 20.18 -1.96
CA PHE A 236 -7.94 19.25 -2.73
C PHE A 236 -8.09 17.93 -1.97
N GLU A 237 -9.30 17.63 -1.52
CA GLU A 237 -9.58 16.42 -0.77
C GLU A 237 -9.92 15.25 -1.71
N ILE A 238 -9.11 14.18 -1.65
CA ILE A 238 -9.46 12.88 -2.26
C ILE A 238 -10.29 12.11 -1.24
N GLY A 239 -11.61 12.08 -1.41
CA GLY A 239 -12.48 11.31 -0.53
C GLY A 239 -12.34 9.80 -0.71
N PHE A 240 -12.49 9.03 0.37
CA PHE A 240 -12.41 7.57 0.34
C PHE A 240 -13.34 6.93 -0.71
N GLY A 241 -14.61 7.32 -0.73
CA GLY A 241 -15.60 6.80 -1.68
C GLY A 241 -15.31 7.18 -3.14
N GLN A 242 -14.78 8.39 -3.38
CA GLN A 242 -14.37 8.83 -4.71
C GLN A 242 -13.17 8.03 -5.20
N TRP A 243 -12.18 7.80 -4.35
CA TRP A 243 -11.03 6.98 -4.71
C TRP A 243 -11.45 5.56 -5.08
N MET A 244 -12.40 4.94 -4.37
CA MET A 244 -12.88 3.61 -4.72
C MET A 244 -13.44 3.52 -6.14
N LEU A 245 -14.03 4.59 -6.68
CA LEU A 245 -14.49 4.64 -8.08
C LEU A 245 -13.34 4.64 -9.09
N VAL A 246 -12.12 4.98 -8.68
CA VAL A 246 -10.90 4.88 -9.49
C VAL A 246 -10.18 3.56 -9.22
N GLY A 247 -9.85 3.31 -7.95
CA GLY A 247 -9.02 2.19 -7.52
C GLY A 247 -9.67 0.83 -7.73
N VAL A 248 -10.94 0.64 -7.34
CA VAL A 248 -11.60 -0.69 -7.45
C VAL A 248 -11.73 -1.14 -8.91
N PRO A 249 -12.19 -0.32 -9.87
CA PRO A 249 -12.19 -0.70 -11.28
C PRO A 249 -10.79 -1.04 -11.81
N SER A 250 -9.76 -0.24 -11.48
CA SER A 250 -8.38 -0.52 -11.86
C SER A 250 -7.90 -1.87 -11.33
N VAL A 251 -8.21 -2.19 -10.08
CA VAL A 251 -7.87 -3.47 -9.46
C VAL A 251 -8.59 -4.64 -10.13
N ILE A 252 -9.89 -4.52 -10.41
CA ILE A 252 -10.66 -5.59 -11.07
C ILE A 252 -10.06 -5.90 -12.44
N ILE A 253 -9.79 -4.87 -13.24
CA ILE A 253 -9.22 -5.01 -14.59
C ILE A 253 -7.81 -5.60 -14.49
N LEU A 254 -6.96 -5.07 -13.62
CA LEU A 254 -5.59 -5.54 -13.50
C LEU A 254 -5.51 -6.97 -12.95
N LEU A 255 -6.34 -7.35 -11.98
CA LEU A 255 -6.43 -8.73 -11.49
C LEU A 255 -6.87 -9.68 -12.60
N LEU A 256 -7.88 -9.31 -13.40
CA LEU A 256 -8.36 -10.13 -14.51
C LEU A 256 -7.27 -10.34 -15.57
N ILE A 257 -6.57 -9.27 -15.97
CA ILE A 257 -5.48 -9.36 -16.95
C ILE A 257 -4.32 -10.16 -16.37
N THR A 258 -3.98 -9.95 -15.11
CA THR A 258 -2.91 -10.71 -14.42
C THR A 258 -3.25 -12.20 -14.36
N TRP A 259 -4.50 -12.54 -14.05
CA TRP A 259 -4.96 -13.92 -14.04
C TRP A 259 -4.83 -14.57 -15.41
N LEU A 260 -5.30 -13.90 -16.48
CA LEU A 260 -5.17 -14.38 -17.85
C LEU A 260 -3.69 -14.52 -18.26
N TYR A 261 -2.85 -13.56 -17.89
CA TYR A 261 -1.42 -13.57 -18.17
C TYR A 261 -0.70 -14.74 -17.48
N LEU A 262 -0.93 -14.92 -16.18
CA LEU A 262 -0.31 -15.98 -15.39
C LEU A 262 -0.77 -17.37 -15.84
N HIS A 263 -2.08 -17.53 -16.09
CA HIS A 263 -2.67 -18.80 -16.47
C HIS A 263 -2.30 -19.23 -17.90
N ASN A 264 -2.35 -18.30 -18.86
CA ASN A 264 -2.21 -18.65 -20.28
C ASN A 264 -0.77 -18.53 -20.81
N PHE A 265 0.06 -17.64 -20.23
CA PHE A 265 1.37 -17.29 -20.81
C PHE A 265 2.55 -17.61 -19.89
N ALA A 266 2.55 -17.17 -18.63
CA ALA A 266 3.74 -17.25 -17.78
C ALA A 266 4.10 -18.70 -17.39
N PHE A 267 3.10 -19.48 -16.96
CA PHE A 267 3.30 -20.86 -16.49
C PHE A 267 2.13 -21.74 -16.92
N LYS A 268 1.90 -21.82 -18.24
CA LYS A 268 0.80 -22.61 -18.82
C LYS A 268 0.86 -24.06 -18.33
N SER A 269 -0.16 -24.46 -17.58
CA SER A 269 -0.38 -25.83 -17.12
C SER A 269 -1.57 -26.41 -17.86
N ASP A 270 -1.42 -27.61 -18.43
CA ASP A 270 -2.51 -28.30 -19.14
C ASP A 270 -3.43 -29.07 -18.18
N MET A 271 -3.23 -28.93 -16.86
CA MET A 271 -4.06 -29.54 -15.83
C MET A 271 -5.36 -28.76 -15.66
N THR A 272 -6.49 -29.40 -15.95
CA THR A 272 -7.83 -28.79 -15.88
C THR A 272 -8.43 -28.81 -14.48
N GLU A 273 -8.23 -29.90 -13.73
CA GLU A 273 -8.72 -30.08 -12.37
C GLU A 273 -7.59 -30.35 -11.39
N LEU A 274 -7.71 -29.81 -10.18
CA LEU A 274 -6.76 -30.05 -9.10
C LEU A 274 -7.32 -31.16 -8.19
N PRO A 275 -6.67 -32.34 -8.12
CA PRO A 275 -7.11 -33.42 -7.23
C PRO A 275 -7.18 -32.96 -5.78
N GLY A 276 -8.31 -33.20 -5.09
CA GLY A 276 -8.49 -32.83 -3.68
C GLY A 276 -8.73 -31.35 -3.41
N GLY A 277 -8.79 -30.50 -4.46
CA GLY A 277 -8.83 -29.05 -4.27
C GLY A 277 -10.06 -28.57 -3.50
N LYS A 278 -11.23 -29.17 -3.78
CA LYS A 278 -12.50 -28.82 -3.13
C LYS A 278 -12.52 -29.29 -1.68
N GLU A 279 -12.06 -30.51 -1.44
CA GLU A 279 -12.02 -31.16 -0.13
C GLU A 279 -11.14 -30.37 0.85
N VAL A 280 -10.01 -29.82 0.41
CA VAL A 280 -9.15 -28.97 1.24
C VAL A 280 -9.86 -27.69 1.64
N ILE A 281 -10.52 -27.01 0.70
CA ILE A 281 -11.23 -25.75 0.98
C ILE A 281 -12.39 -26.01 1.95
N GLU A 282 -13.19 -27.06 1.71
CA GLU A 282 -14.27 -27.45 2.61
C GLU A 282 -13.74 -27.84 4.00
N ARG A 283 -12.60 -28.54 4.08
CA ARG A 283 -11.93 -28.89 5.33
C ARG A 283 -11.51 -27.64 6.11
N GLU A 284 -10.88 -26.65 5.47
CA GLU A 284 -10.51 -25.39 6.12
C GLU A 284 -11.74 -24.57 6.57
N LEU A 285 -12.80 -24.53 5.75
CA LEU A 285 -14.06 -23.89 6.14
C LEU A 285 -14.70 -24.58 7.36
N ASN A 286 -14.67 -25.91 7.39
CA ASN A 286 -15.21 -26.69 8.50
C ASN A 286 -14.40 -26.51 9.79
N LYS A 287 -13.07 -26.33 9.71
CA LYS A 287 -12.21 -25.99 10.85
C LYS A 287 -12.59 -24.66 11.51
N LEU A 288 -13.05 -23.67 10.74
CA LEU A 288 -13.53 -22.39 11.29
C LEU A 288 -14.86 -22.52 12.05
N GLY A 289 -15.59 -23.63 11.87
CA GLY A 289 -16.89 -23.86 12.49
C GLY A 289 -17.96 -22.83 12.10
N LYS A 290 -19.03 -22.78 12.90
CA LYS A 290 -20.17 -21.88 12.66
C LYS A 290 -19.78 -20.41 12.89
N THR A 291 -20.32 -19.52 12.06
CA THR A 291 -20.13 -18.07 12.17
C THR A 291 -20.49 -17.57 13.56
N THR A 292 -19.55 -16.89 14.20
CA THR A 292 -19.70 -16.40 15.57
C THR A 292 -20.52 -15.11 15.63
N ARG A 293 -20.98 -14.71 16.82
CA ARG A 293 -21.70 -13.43 16.97
C ARG A 293 -20.75 -12.27 16.69
N GLU A 294 -19.53 -12.40 17.16
CA GLU A 294 -18.48 -11.39 17.05
C GLU A 294 -18.06 -11.17 15.59
N GLU A 295 -17.89 -12.25 14.81
CA GLU A 295 -17.69 -12.17 13.36
C GLU A 295 -18.82 -11.39 12.66
N LYS A 296 -20.09 -11.66 13.03
CA LYS A 296 -21.24 -10.95 12.45
C LYS A 296 -21.24 -9.48 12.82
N ILE A 297 -20.94 -9.14 14.07
CA ILE A 297 -20.91 -7.74 14.52
C ILE A 297 -19.80 -6.98 13.79
N ILE A 298 -18.61 -7.56 13.66
CA ILE A 298 -17.50 -6.92 12.96
C ILE A 298 -17.85 -6.73 11.48
N LEU A 299 -18.50 -7.71 10.85
CA LEU A 299 -18.98 -7.56 9.47
C LEU A 299 -19.98 -6.39 9.35
N VAL A 300 -20.90 -6.24 10.30
CA VAL A 300 -21.84 -5.12 10.33
C VAL A 300 -21.11 -3.79 10.52
N ILE A 301 -20.13 -3.72 11.42
CA ILE A 301 -19.31 -2.51 11.64
C ILE A 301 -18.50 -2.16 10.40
N PHE A 302 -17.94 -3.17 9.71
CA PHE A 302 -17.21 -2.99 8.47
C PHE A 302 -18.12 -2.43 7.36
N ILE A 303 -19.31 -3.01 7.18
CA ILE A 303 -20.29 -2.52 6.21
C ILE A 303 -20.74 -1.09 6.58
N LEU A 304 -20.92 -0.80 7.87
CA LEU A 304 -21.24 0.54 8.36
C LEU A 304 -20.14 1.54 8.01
N ALA A 305 -18.86 1.21 8.26
CA ALA A 305 -17.73 2.06 7.92
C ALA A 305 -17.68 2.37 6.42
N ALA A 306 -17.76 1.34 5.57
CA ALA A 306 -17.79 1.49 4.12
C ALA A 306 -18.98 2.35 3.65
N THR A 307 -20.16 2.13 4.22
CA THR A 307 -21.36 2.92 3.91
C THR A 307 -21.17 4.38 4.29
N LEU A 308 -20.64 4.67 5.49
CA LEU A 308 -20.40 6.04 5.94
C LEU A 308 -19.39 6.77 5.04
N TRP A 309 -18.28 6.14 4.66
CA TRP A 309 -17.30 6.76 3.76
C TRP A 309 -17.87 7.04 2.35
N ILE A 310 -18.67 6.11 1.81
CA ILE A 310 -19.33 6.31 0.51
C ILE A 310 -20.33 7.47 0.63
N VAL A 311 -21.26 7.42 1.60
CA VAL A 311 -22.28 8.44 1.76
C VAL A 311 -21.66 9.81 2.04
N ARG A 312 -20.56 9.87 2.81
CA ARG A 312 -19.82 11.11 3.06
C ARG A 312 -19.33 11.77 1.78
N GLY A 313 -18.72 10.98 0.88
CA GLY A 313 -18.20 11.48 -0.40
C GLY A 313 -19.25 12.13 -1.31
N PHE A 314 -20.53 11.75 -1.20
CA PHE A 314 -21.59 12.24 -2.09
C PHE A 314 -22.60 13.19 -1.42
N PHE A 315 -22.88 13.02 -0.11
CA PHE A 315 -24.04 13.66 0.54
C PHE A 315 -23.68 14.56 1.72
N PHE A 316 -22.60 14.30 2.45
CA PHE A 316 -22.32 15.06 3.69
C PHE A 316 -22.02 16.53 3.43
N SER A 317 -21.40 16.84 2.28
CA SER A 317 -21.10 18.22 1.86
C SER A 317 -22.34 19.11 1.73
N ASN A 318 -23.52 18.52 1.52
CA ASN A 318 -24.79 19.24 1.34
C ASN A 318 -25.54 19.45 2.67
N ILE A 319 -25.09 18.82 3.77
CA ILE A 319 -25.75 18.89 5.08
C ILE A 319 -24.87 19.72 6.03
N PRO A 320 -25.28 20.94 6.44
CA PRO A 320 -24.44 21.83 7.25
C PRO A 320 -23.90 21.19 8.53
N ALA A 321 -24.71 20.37 9.22
CA ALA A 321 -24.32 19.69 10.45
C ALA A 321 -23.22 18.61 10.25
N LEU A 322 -23.08 18.06 9.04
CA LEU A 322 -22.14 16.98 8.73
C LEU A 322 -20.91 17.48 7.95
N LYS A 323 -20.88 18.77 7.58
CA LYS A 323 -19.83 19.36 6.73
C LYS A 323 -18.43 19.30 7.35
N LEU A 324 -18.34 19.31 8.68
CA LEU A 324 -17.06 19.23 9.41
C LEU A 324 -16.56 17.79 9.59
N ILE A 325 -17.38 16.77 9.25
CA ILE A 325 -17.00 15.37 9.40
C ILE A 325 -16.06 14.99 8.25
N GLN A 326 -14.86 14.57 8.63
CA GLN A 326 -13.84 14.07 7.72
C GLN A 326 -13.74 12.55 7.77
N ASP A 327 -13.04 11.95 6.81
CA ASP A 327 -12.90 10.49 6.73
C ASP A 327 -12.20 9.92 7.97
N GLY A 328 -11.23 10.63 8.56
CA GLY A 328 -10.58 10.25 9.80
C GLY A 328 -11.53 10.28 11.01
N THR A 329 -12.48 11.22 11.03
CA THR A 329 -13.53 11.26 12.06
C THR A 329 -14.38 9.98 12.03
N ILE A 330 -14.76 9.51 10.83
CA ILE A 330 -15.51 8.27 10.65
C ILE A 330 -14.68 7.07 11.14
N ALA A 331 -13.40 7.01 10.76
CA ALA A 331 -12.51 5.92 11.17
C ALA A 331 -12.35 5.84 12.69
N MET A 332 -12.23 6.98 13.36
CA MET A 332 -12.15 7.05 14.82
C MET A 332 -13.47 6.67 15.50
N PHE A 333 -14.61 7.09 14.96
CA PHE A 333 -15.92 6.66 15.45
C PHE A 333 -16.08 5.14 15.39
N ILE A 334 -15.71 4.52 14.26
CA ILE A 334 -15.74 3.07 14.08
C ILE A 334 -14.81 2.36 15.08
N SER A 335 -13.60 2.91 15.27
CA SER A 335 -12.64 2.39 16.25
C SER A 335 -13.21 2.41 17.66
N ILE A 336 -13.81 3.52 18.08
CA ILE A 336 -14.45 3.66 19.40
C ILE A 336 -15.57 2.62 19.57
N LEU A 337 -16.41 2.39 18.55
CA LEU A 337 -17.45 1.35 18.61
C LEU A 337 -16.88 -0.05 18.86
N LEU A 338 -15.75 -0.40 18.21
CA LEU A 338 -15.08 -1.68 18.42
C LEU A 338 -14.57 -1.85 19.87
N PHE A 339 -14.13 -0.76 20.51
CA PHE A 339 -13.74 -0.76 21.92
C PHE A 339 -14.91 -0.69 22.91
N MET A 340 -16.15 -0.46 22.45
CA MET A 340 -17.34 -0.37 23.31
C MET A 340 -18.14 -1.68 23.37
N ILE A 341 -18.17 -2.46 22.29
CA ILE A 341 -19.09 -3.59 22.17
C ILE A 341 -18.55 -4.82 22.93
N PRO A 342 -19.29 -5.38 23.90
CA PRO A 342 -18.88 -6.56 24.66
C PRO A 342 -18.99 -7.86 23.84
N THR A 343 -18.10 -8.81 24.12
CA THR A 343 -18.09 -10.15 23.49
C THR A 343 -18.86 -11.14 24.35
N LYS A 344 -19.39 -12.23 23.74
CA LYS A 344 -20.08 -13.30 24.47
C LYS A 344 -19.16 -14.46 24.83
N ARG A 345 -18.11 -14.70 24.04
CA ARG A 345 -17.23 -15.88 24.16
C ARG A 345 -15.99 -15.67 25.02
N LYS A 346 -15.55 -14.43 25.20
CA LYS A 346 -14.41 -14.05 26.04
C LYS A 346 -14.92 -13.03 27.07
N SER A 347 -14.37 -13.01 28.29
CA SER A 347 -14.62 -11.85 29.16
C SER A 347 -13.88 -10.67 28.54
N GLY A 348 -14.60 -9.70 27.99
CA GLY A 348 -13.97 -8.56 27.31
C GLY A 348 -14.82 -7.97 26.19
N ARG A 349 -14.23 -7.05 25.45
CA ARG A 349 -14.83 -6.29 24.35
C ARG A 349 -14.29 -6.80 23.02
N LEU A 350 -14.86 -6.37 21.88
CA LEU A 350 -14.40 -6.84 20.57
C LEU A 350 -12.91 -6.56 20.38
N LEU A 351 -12.45 -5.41 20.90
CA LEU A 351 -11.04 -5.04 21.03
C LEU A 351 -10.72 -4.57 22.45
N ASP A 352 -9.47 -4.77 22.86
CA ASP A 352 -8.87 -4.20 24.07
C ASP A 352 -7.61 -3.41 23.73
N TRP A 353 -7.19 -2.50 24.63
CA TRP A 353 -6.08 -1.57 24.36
C TRP A 353 -4.73 -2.26 24.04
N SER A 354 -4.61 -3.56 24.30
CA SER A 354 -3.49 -4.36 23.81
C SER A 354 -3.26 -4.25 22.30
N VAL A 355 -4.32 -4.00 21.52
CA VAL A 355 -4.27 -3.76 20.07
C VAL A 355 -3.42 -2.54 19.69
N ALA A 356 -3.25 -1.57 20.60
CA ALA A 356 -2.40 -0.42 20.33
C ALA A 356 -0.94 -0.81 20.00
N LYS A 357 -0.47 -1.99 20.42
CA LYS A 357 0.85 -2.52 20.09
C LYS A 357 0.96 -3.07 18.65
N GLU A 358 -0.17 -3.45 18.06
CA GLU A 358 -0.26 -4.01 16.71
C GLU A 358 -0.41 -2.91 15.64
N ILE A 359 -0.77 -1.69 16.05
CA ILE A 359 -0.83 -0.52 15.16
C ILE A 359 0.58 -0.20 14.66
N PRO A 360 0.79 -0.07 13.33
CA PRO A 360 2.10 0.25 12.77
C PRO A 360 2.39 1.76 12.89
N TRP A 361 2.68 2.21 14.11
CA TRP A 361 2.99 3.61 14.45
C TRP A 361 4.07 4.23 13.56
N GLY A 362 5.04 3.43 13.12
CA GLY A 362 6.09 3.92 12.23
C GLY A 362 5.58 4.43 10.88
N VAL A 363 4.53 3.81 10.34
CA VAL A 363 3.87 4.24 9.10
C VAL A 363 3.10 5.54 9.32
N LEU A 364 2.44 5.69 10.48
CA LEU A 364 1.72 6.92 10.85
C LEU A 364 2.69 8.11 11.00
N LEU A 365 3.85 7.90 11.63
CA LEU A 365 4.90 8.92 11.76
C LEU A 365 5.52 9.29 10.41
N LEU A 366 5.68 8.32 9.50
CA LEU A 366 6.16 8.55 8.15
C LEU A 366 5.25 9.49 7.35
N PHE A 367 3.93 9.34 7.50
CA PHE A 367 2.99 10.27 6.88
C PHE A 367 3.14 11.69 7.42
N GLY A 368 3.25 11.85 8.74
CA GLY A 368 3.48 13.16 9.36
C GLY A 368 4.77 13.81 8.87
N GLY A 369 5.86 13.05 8.76
CA GLY A 369 7.13 13.53 8.20
C GLY A 369 7.04 13.91 6.72
N GLY A 370 6.33 13.12 5.91
CA GLY A 370 6.08 13.41 4.51
C GLY A 370 5.22 14.67 4.28
N LEU A 371 4.20 14.87 5.11
CA LEU A 371 3.37 16.08 5.07
C LEU A 371 4.14 17.32 5.53
N ALA A 372 4.92 17.19 6.61
CA ALA A 372 5.80 18.26 7.08
C ALA A 372 6.82 18.68 6.00
N LEU A 373 7.41 17.71 5.30
CA LEU A 373 8.32 17.97 4.18
C LEU A 373 7.61 18.70 3.03
N ALA A 374 6.41 18.25 2.66
CA ALA A 374 5.60 18.88 1.62
C ALA A 374 5.27 20.35 1.97
N ASN A 375 4.82 20.61 3.20
CA ASN A 375 4.53 21.96 3.68
C ASN A 375 5.79 22.84 3.75
N ALA A 376 6.93 22.26 4.13
CA ALA A 376 8.21 22.98 4.12
C ALA A 376 8.63 23.41 2.70
N ILE A 377 8.42 22.57 1.68
CA ILE A 377 8.73 22.88 0.28
C ILE A 377 7.96 24.13 -0.19
N THR A 378 6.66 24.20 0.09
CA THR A 378 5.82 25.36 -0.25
C THR A 378 6.17 26.59 0.59
N THR A 379 6.37 26.42 1.90
CA THR A 379 6.66 27.53 2.81
C THR A 379 8.01 28.18 2.49
N SER A 380 9.00 27.38 2.06
CA SER A 380 10.32 27.87 1.68
C SER A 380 10.41 28.41 0.26
N LYS A 381 9.34 28.33 -0.54
CA LYS A 381 9.33 28.62 -1.99
C LYS A 381 10.28 27.73 -2.82
N LEU A 382 10.56 26.52 -2.35
CA LEU A 382 11.41 25.58 -3.08
C LEU A 382 10.68 25.03 -4.31
N ASP A 383 9.37 24.88 -4.22
CA ASP A 383 8.47 24.58 -5.34
C ASP A 383 8.59 25.58 -6.49
N ALA A 384 8.68 26.89 -6.22
CA ALA A 384 8.87 27.92 -7.24
C ALA A 384 10.22 27.76 -7.96
N TRP A 385 11.31 27.53 -7.21
CA TRP A 385 12.62 27.30 -7.80
C TRP A 385 12.67 26.01 -8.65
N LEU A 386 12.12 24.91 -8.13
CA LEU A 386 11.99 23.66 -8.88
C LEU A 386 11.18 23.89 -10.16
N SER A 387 10.15 24.72 -10.09
CA SER A 387 9.31 25.03 -11.24
C SER A 387 10.10 25.71 -12.36
N ASP A 388 10.95 26.67 -12.03
CA ASP A 388 11.80 27.38 -13.02
C ASP A 388 12.77 26.44 -13.74
N GLN A 389 13.31 25.44 -13.04
CA GLN A 389 14.22 24.46 -13.64
C GLN A 389 13.51 23.49 -14.60
N LEU A 390 12.18 23.31 -14.44
CA LEU A 390 11.39 22.31 -15.16
C LEU A 390 10.56 22.90 -16.30
N ILE A 391 10.70 24.20 -16.59
CA ILE A 391 10.00 24.91 -17.69
C ILE A 391 10.24 24.23 -19.05
N LEU A 392 11.39 23.57 -19.25
CA LEU A 392 11.70 22.84 -20.50
C LEU A 392 10.71 21.70 -20.81
N LEU A 393 9.98 21.20 -19.80
CA LEU A 393 8.96 20.16 -19.97
C LEU A 393 7.58 20.72 -20.34
N LYS A 394 7.43 22.05 -20.34
CA LYS A 394 6.17 22.72 -20.68
C LYS A 394 5.82 22.49 -22.15
N GLY A 395 4.60 22.02 -22.41
CA GLY A 395 4.11 21.70 -23.76
C GLY A 395 4.23 20.22 -24.15
N MET A 396 4.80 19.37 -23.30
CA MET A 396 4.72 17.92 -23.50
C MET A 396 3.27 17.42 -23.43
N PRO A 397 2.87 16.43 -24.25
CA PRO A 397 1.55 15.83 -24.16
C PRO A 397 1.32 15.20 -22.78
N VAL A 398 0.22 15.56 -22.11
CA VAL A 398 -0.14 15.10 -20.75
C VAL A 398 -0.08 13.58 -20.62
N LEU A 399 -0.57 12.86 -21.64
CA LEU A 399 -0.51 11.39 -21.70
C LEU A 399 0.92 10.85 -21.58
N LEU A 400 1.88 11.49 -22.25
CA LEU A 400 3.29 11.07 -22.22
C LEU A 400 3.88 11.32 -20.83
N ILE A 401 3.51 12.43 -20.20
CA ILE A 401 3.99 12.76 -18.85
C ILE A 401 3.45 11.74 -17.83
N ILE A 402 2.14 11.43 -17.87
CA ILE A 402 1.52 10.38 -17.03
C ILE A 402 2.28 9.06 -17.21
N ALA A 403 2.54 8.65 -18.46
CA ALA A 403 3.20 7.39 -18.77
C ALA A 403 4.65 7.35 -18.26
N VAL A 404 5.44 8.41 -18.49
CA VAL A 404 6.82 8.50 -18.02
C VAL A 404 6.88 8.49 -16.49
N THR A 405 5.98 9.23 -15.83
CA THR A 405 5.90 9.25 -14.36
C THR A 405 5.52 7.89 -13.80
N ALA A 406 4.48 7.24 -14.34
CA ALA A 406 4.09 5.89 -13.93
C ALA A 406 5.25 4.91 -14.09
N LEU A 407 5.87 4.87 -15.27
CA LEU A 407 6.97 3.96 -15.59
C LEU A 407 8.18 4.19 -14.67
N PHE A 408 8.59 5.44 -14.48
CA PHE A 408 9.73 5.81 -13.65
C PHE A 408 9.54 5.34 -12.20
N VAL A 409 8.39 5.67 -11.60
CA VAL A 409 8.13 5.35 -10.19
C VAL A 409 7.96 3.84 -9.99
N LEU A 410 7.31 3.17 -10.96
CA LEU A 410 7.10 1.74 -10.94
C LEU A 410 8.45 0.97 -10.94
N PHE A 411 9.41 1.34 -11.80
CA PHE A 411 10.73 0.71 -11.77
C PHE A 411 11.57 1.13 -10.56
N LEU A 412 11.45 2.37 -10.10
CA LEU A 412 12.14 2.84 -8.90
C LEU A 412 11.74 2.01 -7.67
N THR A 413 10.46 1.66 -7.56
CA THR A 413 9.95 0.89 -6.41
C THR A 413 10.35 -0.58 -6.39
N GLU A 414 10.98 -1.12 -7.44
CA GLU A 414 11.51 -2.48 -7.42
C GLU A 414 12.77 -2.62 -6.54
N ILE A 415 13.45 -1.50 -6.32
CA ILE A 415 14.72 -1.44 -5.57
C ILE A 415 14.61 -0.61 -4.29
N THR A 416 13.44 -0.06 -4.00
CA THR A 416 13.18 0.82 -2.85
C THR A 416 11.82 0.51 -2.22
N SER A 417 11.63 0.87 -0.95
CA SER A 417 10.34 0.68 -0.26
C SER A 417 9.24 1.54 -0.89
N ASN A 418 8.08 0.94 -1.21
CA ASN A 418 6.90 1.63 -1.77
C ASN A 418 6.60 2.95 -1.06
N THR A 419 6.63 2.93 0.27
CA THR A 419 6.31 4.12 1.07
C THR A 419 7.40 5.16 1.00
N ALA A 420 8.67 4.76 1.04
CA ALA A 420 9.80 5.67 0.88
C ALA A 420 9.76 6.37 -0.50
N THR A 421 9.52 5.60 -1.56
CA THR A 421 9.38 6.09 -2.93
C THR A 421 8.27 7.14 -3.03
N ALA A 422 7.07 6.82 -2.54
CA ALA A 422 5.95 7.75 -2.58
C ALA A 422 6.21 9.03 -1.76
N THR A 423 6.74 8.89 -0.54
CA THR A 423 6.98 10.05 0.35
C THR A 423 7.98 11.03 -0.26
N MET A 424 8.99 10.51 -0.96
CA MET A 424 10.01 11.31 -1.63
C MET A 424 9.52 11.94 -2.93
N ILE A 425 8.86 11.15 -3.80
CA ILE A 425 8.56 11.57 -5.17
C ILE A 425 7.33 12.46 -5.24
N LEU A 426 6.29 12.21 -4.44
CA LEU A 426 5.01 12.92 -4.56
C LEU A 426 5.11 14.45 -4.37
N PRO A 427 5.86 15.00 -3.38
CA PRO A 427 6.03 16.45 -3.27
C PRO A 427 6.73 17.08 -4.47
N ILE A 428 7.71 16.38 -5.03
CA ILE A 428 8.46 16.84 -6.20
C ILE A 428 7.55 16.89 -7.43
N LEU A 429 6.72 15.85 -7.60
CA LEU A 429 5.73 15.80 -8.68
C LEU A 429 4.62 16.84 -8.52
N ALA A 430 4.24 17.17 -7.28
CA ALA A 430 3.30 18.26 -6.99
C ALA A 430 3.85 19.61 -7.48
N ALA A 431 5.11 19.93 -7.16
CA ALA A 431 5.78 21.13 -7.65
C ALA A 431 5.96 21.10 -9.18
N LEU A 432 6.31 19.95 -9.76
CA LEU A 432 6.42 19.79 -11.21
C LEU A 432 5.08 20.06 -11.91
N ALA A 433 3.95 19.61 -11.35
CA ALA A 433 2.63 19.83 -11.92
C ALA A 433 2.33 21.32 -12.12
N LEU A 434 2.63 22.13 -11.10
CA LEU A 434 2.53 23.59 -11.14
C LEU A 434 3.39 24.17 -12.28
N ALA A 435 4.64 23.72 -12.38
CA ALA A 435 5.62 24.20 -13.35
C ALA A 435 5.19 24.02 -14.81
N ILE A 436 4.71 22.80 -15.14
CA ILE A 436 4.31 22.43 -16.50
C ILE A 436 2.85 22.80 -16.79
N ASN A 437 2.15 23.38 -15.80
CA ASN A 437 0.75 23.79 -15.87
C ASN A 437 -0.21 22.63 -16.22
N VAL A 438 -0.08 21.50 -15.52
CA VAL A 438 -0.92 20.29 -15.62
C VAL A 438 -1.52 19.97 -14.25
N HIS A 439 -2.74 19.42 -14.20
CA HIS A 439 -3.37 19.10 -12.91
C HIS A 439 -2.49 18.17 -12.03
N PRO A 440 -2.27 18.43 -10.73
CA PRO A 440 -1.40 17.63 -9.86
C PRO A 440 -1.70 16.12 -9.86
N LEU A 441 -2.99 15.76 -9.84
CA LEU A 441 -3.43 14.37 -9.95
C LEU A 441 -2.93 13.62 -11.18
N ALA A 442 -2.63 14.30 -12.30
CA ALA A 442 -2.06 13.66 -13.49
C ALA A 442 -0.64 13.14 -13.25
N LEU A 443 0.09 13.65 -12.25
CA LEU A 443 1.42 13.18 -11.87
C LEU A 443 1.40 12.35 -10.59
N MET A 444 0.65 12.81 -9.59
CA MET A 444 0.68 12.23 -8.26
C MET A 444 -0.06 10.89 -8.18
N ILE A 445 -1.21 10.73 -8.87
CA ILE A 445 -1.91 9.44 -8.92
C ILE A 445 -1.07 8.33 -9.58
N PRO A 446 -0.53 8.52 -10.79
CA PRO A 446 0.27 7.46 -11.42
C PRO A 446 1.54 7.13 -10.63
N ALA A 447 2.14 8.11 -9.94
CA ALA A 447 3.25 7.86 -9.04
C ALA A 447 2.84 7.04 -7.81
N ALA A 448 1.73 7.38 -7.15
CA ALA A 448 1.26 6.64 -5.98
C ALA A 448 0.83 5.20 -6.31
N MET A 449 0.14 5.00 -7.45
CA MET A 449 -0.21 3.67 -7.96
C MET A 449 1.04 2.91 -8.41
N GLY A 450 1.95 3.57 -9.14
CA GLY A 450 3.22 3.00 -9.60
C GLY A 450 4.12 2.55 -8.46
N ALA A 451 4.23 3.35 -7.39
CA ALA A 451 5.00 3.00 -6.20
C ALA A 451 4.43 1.79 -5.45
N ASN A 452 3.16 1.43 -5.66
CA ASN A 452 2.62 0.20 -5.12
C ASN A 452 2.89 -1.02 -6.01
N CYS A 453 3.09 -0.84 -7.33
CA CYS A 453 3.21 -1.90 -8.33
C CYS A 453 4.64 -2.45 -8.50
N ALA A 454 5.21 -3.04 -7.44
CA ALA A 454 6.48 -3.77 -7.54
C ALA A 454 6.24 -5.29 -7.69
N PHE A 455 6.57 -5.83 -8.86
CA PHE A 455 6.29 -7.23 -9.25
C PHE A 455 7.54 -8.04 -9.61
N MET A 456 8.72 -7.43 -9.81
CA MET A 456 9.90 -8.12 -10.36
C MET A 456 10.79 -8.75 -9.30
N LEU A 457 11.08 -8.04 -8.20
CA LEU A 457 12.11 -8.46 -7.25
C LEU A 457 11.53 -8.87 -5.89
N PRO A 458 12.10 -9.90 -5.22
CA PRO A 458 11.70 -10.29 -3.86
C PRO A 458 11.85 -9.16 -2.85
N VAL A 459 12.87 -8.30 -3.03
CA VAL A 459 13.17 -7.18 -2.13
C VAL A 459 12.25 -5.97 -2.35
N GLY A 460 11.52 -5.91 -3.47
CA GLY A 460 10.67 -4.76 -3.78
C GLY A 460 9.48 -4.61 -2.83
N THR A 461 8.87 -5.73 -2.42
CA THR A 461 7.77 -5.71 -1.45
C THR A 461 7.80 -6.93 -0.52
N PRO A 462 7.31 -6.80 0.74
CA PRO A 462 7.17 -7.95 1.62
C PRO A 462 6.29 -9.08 1.05
N PRO A 463 5.16 -8.83 0.36
CA PRO A 463 4.46 -9.84 -0.46
C PRO A 463 5.39 -10.68 -1.34
N ASN A 464 6.27 -10.04 -2.13
CA ASN A 464 7.18 -10.76 -3.02
C ASN A 464 8.21 -11.57 -2.22
N ALA A 465 8.70 -11.05 -1.10
CA ALA A 465 9.60 -11.77 -0.21
C ALA A 465 8.96 -13.03 0.39
N ILE A 466 7.68 -12.97 0.81
CA ILE A 466 6.93 -14.12 1.33
C ILE A 466 6.78 -15.19 0.25
N VAL A 467 6.37 -14.78 -0.96
CA VAL A 467 6.21 -15.65 -2.13
C VAL A 467 7.53 -16.32 -2.49
N PHE A 468 8.63 -15.56 -2.54
CA PHE A 468 9.96 -16.09 -2.79
C PHE A 468 10.43 -17.05 -1.67
N GLY A 469 10.11 -16.72 -0.41
CA GLY A 469 10.42 -17.53 0.76
C GLY A 469 9.77 -18.92 0.78
N THR A 470 8.77 -19.17 -0.08
CA THR A 470 8.20 -20.52 -0.27
C THR A 470 9.16 -21.50 -0.93
N GLY A 471 10.22 -21.01 -1.61
CA GLY A 471 11.16 -21.81 -2.37
C GLY A 471 10.60 -22.41 -3.67
N LYS A 472 9.36 -22.05 -4.06
CA LYS A 472 8.70 -22.59 -5.26
C LYS A 472 9.08 -21.84 -6.56
N ILE A 473 9.58 -20.60 -6.46
CA ILE A 473 9.88 -19.71 -7.60
C ILE A 473 11.32 -19.20 -7.51
N SER A 474 12.01 -19.18 -8.64
CA SER A 474 13.35 -18.57 -8.74
C SER A 474 13.30 -17.05 -8.99
N ILE A 475 14.38 -16.34 -8.63
CA ILE A 475 14.49 -14.89 -8.87
C ILE A 475 14.30 -14.55 -10.34
N ARG A 476 14.90 -15.34 -11.24
CA ARG A 476 14.79 -15.13 -12.70
C ARG A 476 13.33 -15.22 -13.16
N GLU A 477 12.61 -16.24 -12.71
CA GLU A 477 11.20 -16.43 -13.06
C GLU A 477 10.32 -15.29 -12.55
N MET A 478 10.54 -14.84 -11.31
CA MET A 478 9.83 -13.68 -10.75
C MET A 478 10.13 -12.41 -11.56
N ALA A 479 11.41 -12.12 -11.83
CA ALA A 479 11.82 -10.93 -12.56
C ALA A 479 11.26 -10.89 -13.99
N THR A 480 11.32 -12.00 -14.73
CA THR A 480 10.80 -12.04 -16.10
C THR A 480 9.29 -11.94 -16.15
N THR A 481 8.59 -12.55 -15.19
CA THR A 481 7.12 -12.51 -15.12
C THR A 481 6.64 -11.13 -14.66
N GLY A 482 7.30 -10.57 -13.64
CA GLY A 482 7.01 -9.25 -13.10
C GLY A 482 7.26 -8.13 -14.10
N PHE A 483 8.29 -8.23 -14.95
CA PHE A 483 8.58 -7.19 -15.95
C PHE A 483 7.39 -6.94 -16.89
N TRP A 484 6.76 -7.99 -17.41
CA TRP A 484 5.58 -7.82 -18.26
C TRP A 484 4.38 -7.30 -17.48
N LEU A 485 4.23 -7.73 -16.23
CA LEU A 485 3.17 -7.23 -15.37
C LEU A 485 3.35 -5.74 -15.04
N ASN A 486 4.59 -5.27 -14.89
CA ASN A 486 4.93 -3.85 -14.72
C ASN A 486 4.45 -3.02 -15.93
N ILE A 487 4.70 -3.51 -17.15
CA ILE A 487 4.23 -2.85 -18.38
C ILE A 487 2.70 -2.83 -18.45
N ILE A 488 2.05 -3.95 -18.16
CA ILE A 488 0.58 -4.05 -18.11
C ILE A 488 0.00 -3.08 -17.08
N ALA A 489 0.56 -3.06 -15.86
CA ALA A 489 0.12 -2.17 -14.79
C ALA A 489 0.31 -0.70 -15.17
N CYS A 490 1.42 -0.34 -15.80
CA CYS A 490 1.67 1.01 -16.31
C CYS A 490 0.58 1.44 -17.30
N VAL A 491 0.22 0.59 -18.27
CA VAL A 491 -0.85 0.88 -19.23
C VAL A 491 -2.20 1.08 -18.53
N ILE A 492 -2.54 0.22 -17.57
CA ILE A 492 -3.80 0.35 -16.81
C ILE A 492 -3.82 1.63 -15.96
N ILE A 493 -2.70 1.98 -15.33
CA ILE A 493 -2.56 3.24 -14.57
C ILE A 493 -2.76 4.44 -15.50
N VAL A 494 -2.10 4.45 -16.66
CA VAL A 494 -2.24 5.54 -17.65
C VAL A 494 -3.69 5.69 -18.09
N ILE A 495 -4.37 4.59 -18.42
CA ILE A 495 -5.78 4.59 -18.82
C ILE A 495 -6.67 5.09 -17.68
N ALA A 496 -6.46 4.62 -16.46
CA ALA A 496 -7.25 5.03 -15.30
C ALA A 496 -7.08 6.54 -15.01
N VAL A 497 -5.85 7.05 -15.05
CA VAL A 497 -5.54 8.46 -14.81
C VAL A 497 -6.06 9.34 -15.95
N TYR A 498 -5.99 8.88 -17.19
CA TYR A 498 -6.40 9.69 -18.35
C TYR A 498 -7.92 9.69 -18.59
N LEU A 499 -8.62 8.59 -18.27
CA LEU A 499 -10.06 8.45 -18.56
C LEU A 499 -10.95 8.47 -17.31
N ILE A 500 -10.57 7.77 -16.24
CA ILE A 500 -11.45 7.56 -15.07
C ILE A 500 -11.32 8.75 -14.10
N VAL A 501 -10.10 9.18 -13.81
CA VAL A 501 -9.84 10.28 -12.86
C VAL A 501 -10.55 11.59 -13.26
N PRO A 502 -10.47 12.08 -14.52
CA PRO A 502 -11.18 13.30 -14.92
C PRO A 502 -12.69 13.20 -14.69
N TYR A 503 -13.27 12.04 -14.99
CA TYR A 503 -14.69 11.78 -14.85
C TYR A 503 -15.13 11.73 -13.38
N VAL A 504 -14.39 11.01 -12.52
CA VAL A 504 -14.74 10.84 -11.10
C VAL A 504 -14.61 12.15 -10.32
N PHE A 505 -13.56 12.93 -10.60
CA PHE A 505 -13.30 14.18 -9.87
C PHE A 505 -13.88 15.41 -10.56
N GLY A 506 -14.44 15.29 -11.77
CA GLY A 506 -15.01 16.40 -12.51
C GLY A 506 -13.99 17.46 -12.92
N ILE A 507 -12.77 17.04 -13.26
CA ILE A 507 -11.63 17.91 -13.54
C ILE A 507 -11.15 17.77 -14.99
N ASP A 508 -10.54 18.83 -15.51
CA ASP A 508 -9.67 18.73 -16.69
C ASP A 508 -8.24 18.49 -16.21
N ILE A 509 -7.62 17.43 -16.71
CA ILE A 509 -6.24 17.08 -16.38
C ILE A 509 -5.22 17.89 -17.18
N SER A 510 -5.64 18.59 -18.24
CA SER A 510 -4.72 19.21 -19.20
C SER A 510 -4.19 20.58 -18.76
N PRO A 511 -5.01 21.54 -18.33
CA PRO A 511 -4.53 22.76 -17.69
C PRO A 511 -4.47 22.61 -16.17
N PHE A 512 -3.48 23.24 -15.53
CA PHE A 512 -3.49 23.42 -14.08
C PHE A 512 -4.67 24.31 -13.67
N PRO A 513 -5.56 23.87 -12.76
CA PRO A 513 -6.72 24.66 -12.37
C PRO A 513 -6.31 25.95 -11.66
N ALA A 514 -6.85 27.09 -12.07
CA ALA A 514 -6.56 28.38 -11.44
C ALA A 514 -6.93 28.42 -9.94
N ALA A 515 -7.90 27.60 -9.50
CA ALA A 515 -8.32 27.50 -8.11
C ALA A 515 -7.34 26.72 -7.21
N LEU A 516 -6.37 25.99 -7.79
CA LEU A 516 -5.36 25.21 -7.06
C LEU A 516 -3.97 25.88 -7.10
N LYS A 517 -3.83 27.01 -7.80
CA LYS A 517 -2.62 27.84 -7.80
C LYS A 517 -2.61 28.71 -6.57
#